data_AF-A0A3E0PS79-F1
#
_entry.id   AF-A0A3E0PS79-F1
#
_cell.length_a   1.000
_cell.length_b   1.000
_cell.length_c   1.000
_cell.angle_alpha   90.00
_cell.angle_beta   90.00
_cell.angle_gamma   90.00
#
_symmetry.space_group_name_H-M   'P 1'
#
loop_
_entity.id
_entity.type
_entity.pdbx_description
1 polymer ?
#
loop_
_entity_poly.entity_id
_entity_poly.type
_entity_poly.pdbx_seq_one_letter_code
_entity_poly.pdbx_strand_id
1 'polypeptide(L)'
;MDFVLDTIEFDERREPEPPADSAVPDTYGGDVLQALLCRLIWFASLDEPVATYSRQPEVAGLRHHGIPYATCEWFGPVNDKQRQRYSRATMRLERDGYVTRITEPRRDRITHLRPTLNGLMWAFRASPATDIDIVVTALRRTEWGRGLADDIEITGGDP
;
A
#
# COMPACT_ATOMS: atom_id res chain seq x y z
N MET A 1 54.85 -16.32 -18.43
CA MET A 1 53.41 -16.48 -18.70
C MET A 1 52.81 -16.93 -17.40
N ASP A 2 52.33 -15.98 -16.60
CA ASP A 2 51.62 -16.26 -15.35
C ASP A 2 50.21 -15.69 -15.51
N PHE A 3 49.23 -16.59 -15.53
CA PHE A 3 47.81 -16.27 -15.48
C PHE A 3 47.43 -16.16 -14.00
N VAL A 4 47.19 -14.94 -13.51
CA VAL A 4 46.50 -14.70 -12.25
C VAL A 4 45.03 -14.47 -12.59
N LEU A 5 44.20 -15.46 -12.29
CA LEU A 5 42.74 -15.31 -12.26
C LEU A 5 42.39 -14.67 -10.92
N ASP A 6 42.23 -13.34 -10.91
CA ASP A 6 41.59 -12.65 -9.79
C ASP A 6 40.08 -12.91 -9.86
N THR A 7 39.60 -13.69 -8.90
CA THR A 7 38.20 -13.89 -8.57
C THR A 7 37.61 -12.55 -8.13
N ILE A 8 36.90 -11.87 -9.01
CA ILE A 8 36.03 -10.76 -8.60
C ILE A 8 34.75 -11.37 -8.05
N GLU A 9 34.64 -11.36 -6.72
CA GLU A 9 33.42 -11.69 -5.99
C GLU A 9 32.27 -10.80 -6.48
N PHE A 10 31.19 -11.45 -6.89
CA PHE A 10 29.91 -10.81 -7.17
C PHE A 10 29.36 -10.27 -5.84
N ASP A 11 29.32 -8.94 -5.70
CA ASP A 11 28.59 -8.24 -4.65
C ASP A 11 27.08 -8.39 -4.90
N GLU A 12 26.54 -9.53 -4.48
CA GLU A 12 25.11 -9.78 -4.42
C GLU A 12 24.50 -9.02 -3.23
N ARG A 13 23.55 -8.13 -3.55
CA ARG A 13 22.62 -7.42 -2.63
C ARG A 13 23.17 -6.15 -1.99
N ARG A 14 23.42 -5.13 -2.81
CA ARG A 14 23.05 -3.77 -2.39
C ARG A 14 21.53 -3.67 -2.36
N GLU A 15 20.93 -3.95 -1.20
CA GLU A 15 19.61 -3.41 -0.87
C GLU A 15 19.65 -1.90 -1.14
N PRO A 16 18.64 -1.32 -1.82
CA PRO A 16 18.63 0.13 -2.00
C PRO A 16 18.66 0.77 -0.62
N GLU A 17 19.71 1.56 -0.34
CA GLU A 17 19.78 2.35 0.88
C GLU A 17 18.48 3.15 1.00
N PRO A 18 17.78 3.08 2.14
CA PRO A 18 16.58 3.87 2.34
C PRO A 18 16.97 5.35 2.18
N PRO A 19 16.21 6.14 1.40
CA PRO A 19 16.57 7.53 1.17
C PRO A 19 16.71 8.26 2.51
N ALA A 20 17.87 8.89 2.70
CA ALA A 20 18.13 9.80 3.80
C ALA A 20 17.01 10.86 3.80
N ASP A 21 16.28 10.93 4.91
CA ASP A 21 14.93 11.52 5.07
C ASP A 21 13.77 10.69 4.48
N SER A 22 13.33 9.66 5.21
CA SER A 22 11.96 9.19 5.14
C SER A 22 11.04 10.33 5.60
N ALA A 23 10.70 11.24 4.69
CA ALA A 23 9.86 12.38 4.98
C ALA A 23 8.51 11.87 5.48
N VAL A 24 8.20 12.18 6.74
CA VAL A 24 6.89 11.87 7.33
C VAL A 24 5.79 12.33 6.37
N PRO A 25 4.84 11.44 6.00
CA PRO A 25 3.71 11.80 5.16
C PRO A 25 3.07 13.13 5.62
N ASP A 26 2.92 14.08 4.69
CA ASP A 26 2.16 15.30 4.97
C ASP A 26 0.68 14.99 5.22
N THR A 27 -0.11 15.98 5.61
CA THR A 27 -1.54 15.78 5.93
C THR A 27 -2.29 14.98 4.86
N TYR A 28 -2.11 15.30 3.57
CA TYR A 28 -2.79 14.61 2.49
C TYR A 28 -2.26 13.18 2.28
N GLY A 29 -0.97 12.97 2.50
CA GLY A 29 -0.36 11.64 2.48
C GLY A 29 -0.88 10.76 3.63
N GLY A 30 -0.94 11.33 4.84
CA GLY A 30 -1.49 10.67 6.01
C GLY A 30 -2.96 10.29 5.83
N ASP A 31 -3.77 11.21 5.30
CA ASP A 31 -5.18 10.96 4.97
C ASP A 31 -5.34 9.78 4.00
N VAL A 32 -4.48 9.69 2.98
CA VAL A 32 -4.46 8.56 2.03
C VAL A 32 -4.13 7.25 2.75
N LEU A 33 -3.07 7.22 3.57
CA LEU A 33 -2.68 5.99 4.27
C LEU A 33 -3.77 5.52 5.27
N GLN A 34 -4.42 6.45 5.96
CA GLN A 34 -5.55 6.12 6.83
C GLN A 34 -6.77 5.62 6.04
N ALA A 35 -7.07 6.22 4.88
CA ALA A 35 -8.14 5.73 4.02
C ALA A 35 -7.89 4.30 3.52
N LEU A 36 -6.65 3.96 3.17
CA LEU A 36 -6.26 2.60 2.79
C LEU A 36 -6.48 1.62 3.95
N LEU A 37 -6.06 2.00 5.16
CA LEU A 37 -6.25 1.21 6.38
C LEU A 37 -7.74 0.95 6.65
N CYS A 38 -8.56 2.00 6.61
CA CYS A 38 -10.02 1.89 6.78
C CYS A 38 -10.66 0.98 5.72
N ARG A 39 -10.20 1.02 4.46
CA ARG A 39 -10.75 0.16 3.41
C ARG A 39 -10.38 -1.31 3.63
N LEU A 40 -9.19 -1.60 4.15
CA LEU A 40 -8.81 -2.97 4.53
C LEU A 40 -9.68 -3.47 5.70
N ILE A 41 -9.89 -2.66 6.73
CA ILE A 41 -10.75 -3.02 7.87
C ILE A 41 -12.19 -3.30 7.40
N TRP A 42 -12.75 -2.42 6.56
CA TRP A 42 -14.07 -2.66 5.95
C TRP A 42 -14.10 -3.95 5.12
N PHE A 43 -13.03 -4.24 4.39
CA PHE A 43 -12.96 -5.45 3.57
C PHE A 43 -12.91 -6.72 4.42
N ALA A 44 -12.22 -6.68 5.57
CA ALA A 44 -12.24 -7.76 6.54
C ALA A 44 -13.65 -8.02 7.10
N SER A 45 -14.44 -6.97 7.38
CA SER A 45 -15.79 -7.08 7.95
C SER A 45 -16.86 -7.62 6.98
N LEU A 46 -16.51 -7.90 5.73
CA LEU A 46 -17.44 -8.54 4.80
C LEU A 46 -17.60 -10.03 5.16
N ASP A 47 -18.71 -10.35 5.84
CA ASP A 47 -19.07 -11.68 6.38
C ASP A 47 -19.44 -12.72 5.30
N GLU A 48 -19.79 -12.31 4.09
CA GLU A 48 -20.25 -13.26 3.07
C GLU A 48 -19.11 -13.99 2.35
N PRO A 49 -19.35 -15.26 1.92
CA PRO A 49 -18.38 -16.00 1.13
C PRO A 49 -18.00 -15.19 -0.10
N VAL A 50 -16.69 -15.07 -0.36
CA VAL A 50 -16.10 -14.20 -1.40
C VAL A 50 -16.76 -14.40 -2.78
N ALA A 51 -17.36 -15.57 -3.04
CA ALA A 51 -18.15 -15.87 -4.22
C ALA A 51 -19.31 -14.88 -4.45
N THR A 52 -20.00 -14.38 -3.42
CA THR A 52 -21.13 -13.43 -3.57
C THR A 52 -20.66 -12.06 -4.05
N TYR A 53 -19.49 -11.60 -3.61
CA TYR A 53 -18.94 -10.29 -3.97
C TYR A 53 -18.20 -10.26 -5.31
N SER A 54 -18.01 -11.41 -5.97
CA SER A 54 -17.41 -11.47 -7.31
C SER A 54 -18.15 -10.60 -8.35
N ARG A 55 -19.39 -10.18 -8.06
CA ARG A 55 -20.19 -9.29 -8.91
C ARG A 55 -20.08 -7.81 -8.55
N GLN A 56 -19.46 -7.46 -7.42
CA GLN A 56 -19.26 -6.06 -7.01
C GLN A 56 -17.89 -5.59 -7.51
N PRO A 57 -17.85 -4.63 -8.46
CA PRO A 57 -16.59 -4.21 -9.10
C PRO A 57 -15.54 -3.72 -8.11
N GLU A 58 -15.97 -3.08 -7.02
CA GLU A 58 -15.07 -2.55 -6.01
C GLU A 58 -14.38 -3.66 -5.19
N VAL A 59 -15.13 -4.67 -4.76
CA VAL A 59 -14.58 -5.82 -4.02
C VAL A 59 -13.67 -6.65 -4.91
N ALA A 60 -14.05 -6.86 -6.18
CA ALA A 60 -13.20 -7.53 -7.15
C ALA A 60 -11.89 -6.74 -7.39
N GLY A 61 -11.98 -5.41 -7.55
CA GLY A 61 -10.81 -4.53 -7.67
C GLY A 61 -9.88 -4.65 -6.46
N LEU A 62 -10.44 -4.57 -5.25
CA LEU A 62 -9.70 -4.74 -3.99
C LEU A 62 -8.98 -6.09 -3.92
N ARG A 63 -9.68 -7.18 -4.26
CA ARG A 63 -9.13 -8.54 -4.22
C ARG A 63 -7.98 -8.75 -5.20
N HIS A 64 -8.15 -8.34 -6.46
CA HIS A 64 -7.25 -8.70 -7.56
C HIS A 64 -6.19 -7.64 -7.86
N HIS A 65 -6.51 -6.36 -7.69
CA HIS A 65 -5.68 -5.27 -8.18
C HIS A 65 -5.10 -4.39 -7.09
N GLY A 66 -5.84 -4.12 -6.03
CA GLY A 66 -5.46 -3.16 -4.99
C GLY A 66 -6.67 -2.35 -4.57
N ILE A 67 -6.50 -1.43 -3.63
CA ILE A 67 -7.60 -0.62 -3.10
C ILE A 67 -8.02 0.43 -4.14
N PRO A 68 -9.27 0.43 -4.66
CA PRO A 68 -9.70 1.36 -5.70
C PRO A 68 -9.55 2.83 -5.29
N TYR A 69 -8.81 3.61 -6.07
CA TYR A 69 -8.49 5.00 -5.74
C TYR A 69 -9.62 5.96 -6.12
N ALA A 70 -10.43 6.34 -5.13
CA ALA A 70 -11.61 7.18 -5.30
C ALA A 70 -11.65 8.33 -4.28
N THR A 71 -11.00 9.45 -4.58
CA THR A 71 -10.84 10.57 -3.62
C THR A 71 -12.16 11.15 -3.10
N CYS A 72 -13.22 11.18 -3.92
CA CYS A 72 -14.52 11.70 -3.48
C CYS A 72 -15.25 10.72 -2.55
N GLU A 73 -14.99 9.43 -2.70
CA GLU A 73 -15.58 8.39 -1.84
C GLU A 73 -14.84 8.32 -0.50
N TRP A 74 -13.52 8.52 -0.52
CA TRP A 74 -12.69 8.43 0.68
C TRP A 74 -12.78 9.68 1.56
N PHE A 75 -12.85 10.86 0.95
CA PHE A 75 -12.71 12.14 1.65
C PHE A 75 -13.96 13.03 1.55
N GLY A 76 -15.06 12.50 0.99
CA GLY A 76 -16.27 13.27 0.72
C GLY A 76 -16.12 14.26 -0.45
N PRO A 77 -16.98 15.29 -0.54
CA PRO A 77 -16.94 16.27 -1.62
C PRO A 77 -15.60 17.03 -1.64
N VAL A 78 -14.73 16.69 -2.60
CA VAL A 78 -13.45 17.38 -2.84
C VAL A 78 -13.54 18.27 -4.08
N ASN A 79 -12.95 19.46 -4.02
CA ASN A 79 -12.79 20.34 -5.19
C ASN A 79 -11.57 19.96 -6.04
N ASP A 80 -11.40 20.58 -7.21
CA ASP A 80 -10.29 20.27 -8.14
C ASP A 80 -8.91 20.47 -7.52
N LYS A 81 -8.75 21.52 -6.70
CA LYS A 81 -7.50 21.81 -6.01
C LYS A 81 -7.16 20.72 -4.99
N GLN A 82 -8.15 20.24 -4.25
CA GLN A 82 -7.99 19.11 -3.31
C GLN A 82 -7.69 17.81 -4.06
N ARG A 83 -8.40 17.52 -5.16
CA ARG A 83 -8.10 16.36 -6.02
C ARG A 83 -6.65 16.36 -6.50
N GLN A 84 -6.15 17.51 -6.96
CA GLN A 84 -4.74 17.65 -7.36
C GLN A 84 -3.78 17.44 -6.19
N ARG A 85 -4.11 17.92 -4.98
CA ARG A 85 -3.29 17.71 -3.78
C ARG A 85 -3.20 16.24 -3.40
N TYR A 86 -4.32 15.52 -3.36
CA TYR A 86 -4.33 14.08 -3.12
C TYR A 86 -3.55 13.33 -4.19
N SER A 87 -3.77 13.63 -5.49
CA SER A 87 -3.01 13.01 -6.57
C SER A 87 -1.50 13.19 -6.43
N ARG A 88 -1.05 14.41 -6.10
CA ARG A 88 0.37 14.69 -5.84
C ARG A 88 0.88 14.02 -4.57
N ALA A 89 0.06 13.92 -3.53
CA ALA A 89 0.41 13.22 -2.29
C ALA A 89 0.63 11.73 -2.57
N THR A 90 -0.24 11.10 -3.34
CA THR A 90 -0.09 9.69 -3.74
C THR A 90 1.17 9.45 -4.58
N MET A 91 1.54 10.40 -5.45
CA MET A 91 2.82 10.33 -6.17
C MET A 91 4.03 10.42 -5.21
N ARG A 92 3.98 11.30 -4.21
CA ARG A 92 5.02 11.39 -3.18
C ARG A 92 5.10 10.10 -2.37
N LEU A 93 3.97 9.59 -1.88
CA LEU A 93 3.91 8.33 -1.14
C LEU A 93 4.50 7.16 -1.92
N GLU A 94 4.27 7.08 -3.23
CA GLU A 94 4.90 6.03 -4.05
C GLU A 94 6.40 6.22 -4.16
N ARG A 95 6.85 7.43 -4.50
CA ARG A 95 8.28 7.76 -4.57
C ARG A 95 8.99 7.46 -3.26
N ASP A 96 8.32 7.72 -2.13
CA ASP A 96 8.85 7.57 -0.79
C ASP A 96 8.62 6.14 -0.22
N GLY A 97 8.06 5.22 -1.02
CA GLY A 97 7.97 3.79 -0.70
C GLY A 97 6.83 3.38 0.24
N TYR A 98 5.82 4.22 0.44
CA TYR A 98 4.66 3.92 1.30
C TYR A 98 3.52 3.22 0.55
N VAL A 99 3.41 3.42 -0.75
CA VAL A 99 2.38 2.77 -1.59
C VAL A 99 2.94 2.39 -2.95
N THR A 100 2.28 1.48 -3.66
CA THR A 100 2.47 1.24 -5.09
C THR A 100 1.22 1.69 -5.83
N ARG A 101 1.37 2.54 -6.87
CA ARG A 101 0.25 2.96 -7.73
C ARG A 101 0.04 1.95 -8.84
N ILE A 102 -1.21 1.57 -9.04
CA ILE A 102 -1.64 0.81 -10.21
C ILE A 102 -2.33 1.79 -11.16
N THR A 103 -1.74 2.00 -12.33
CA THR A 103 -2.23 2.98 -13.30
C THR A 103 -2.90 2.31 -14.51
N GLU A 104 -3.84 3.03 -15.14
CA GLU A 104 -4.38 2.64 -16.45
C GLU A 104 -3.25 2.63 -17.49
N PRO A 105 -3.10 1.57 -18.31
CA PRO A 105 -2.02 1.43 -19.30
C PRO A 105 -1.92 2.59 -20.31
N ARG A 106 -2.97 3.39 -20.49
CA ARG A 106 -3.08 4.41 -21.54
C ARG A 106 -3.18 5.85 -21.04
N ARG A 107 -3.36 6.10 -19.74
CA ARG A 107 -3.73 7.44 -19.24
C ARG A 107 -2.97 7.89 -17.99
N ASP A 108 -2.00 7.11 -17.50
CA ASP A 108 -1.29 7.32 -16.23
C ASP A 108 -2.21 7.64 -15.03
N ARG A 109 -3.49 7.27 -15.18
CA ARG A 109 -4.52 7.54 -14.18
C ARG A 109 -4.42 6.45 -13.12
N ILE A 110 -4.25 6.86 -11.88
CA ILE A 110 -4.27 5.96 -10.72
C ILE A 110 -5.65 5.31 -10.65
N THR A 111 -5.69 3.98 -10.69
CA THR A 111 -6.90 3.17 -10.55
C THR A 111 -6.98 2.52 -9.19
N HIS A 112 -5.84 2.03 -8.68
CA HIS A 112 -5.76 1.35 -7.40
C HIS A 112 -4.46 1.72 -6.69
N LEU A 113 -4.47 1.56 -5.38
CA LEU A 113 -3.29 1.67 -4.52
C LEU A 113 -3.07 0.37 -3.76
N ARG A 114 -1.81 -0.02 -3.62
CA ARG A 114 -1.40 -1.08 -2.71
C ARG A 114 -0.54 -0.43 -1.62
N PRO A 115 -0.91 -0.51 -0.33
CA PRO A 115 0.01 -0.08 0.70
C PRO A 115 1.23 -1.02 0.73
N THR A 116 2.40 -0.48 1.06
CA THR A 116 3.59 -1.27 1.38
C THR A 116 3.64 -1.55 2.88
N LEU A 117 4.62 -2.34 3.33
CA LEU A 117 4.87 -2.54 4.76
C LEU A 117 5.11 -1.21 5.47
N ASN A 118 5.95 -0.35 4.90
CA ASN A 118 6.21 0.99 5.44
C ASN A 118 4.94 1.85 5.53
N GLY A 119 4.07 1.77 4.52
CA GLY A 119 2.76 2.41 4.50
C GLY A 119 1.86 1.98 5.65
N LEU A 120 1.74 0.67 5.86
CA LEU A 120 0.91 0.11 6.93
C LEU A 120 1.48 0.36 8.31
N MET A 121 2.79 0.19 8.51
CA MET A 121 3.45 0.48 9.79
C MET A 121 3.30 1.96 10.17
N TRP A 122 3.38 2.88 9.20
CA TRP A 122 3.06 4.28 9.46
C TRP A 122 1.60 4.45 9.88
N ALA A 123 0.65 3.81 9.18
CA ALA A 123 -0.77 3.93 9.47
C ALA A 123 -1.14 3.35 10.85
N PHE A 124 -0.52 2.23 11.25
CA PHE A 124 -0.68 1.63 12.58
C PHE A 124 -0.16 2.54 13.69
N ARG A 125 1.04 3.13 13.53
CA ARG A 125 1.57 4.12 14.49
C ARG A 125 0.64 5.33 14.65
N ALA A 126 0.06 5.79 13.55
CA ALA A 126 -0.90 6.90 13.56
C ALA A 126 -2.29 6.53 14.11
N SER A 127 -2.62 5.24 14.13
CA SER A 127 -3.89 4.67 14.61
C SER A 127 -3.65 3.49 15.56
N PRO A 128 -3.12 3.72 16.78
CA PRO A 128 -2.67 2.64 17.67
C PRO A 128 -3.81 1.76 18.22
N ALA A 129 -5.07 2.17 18.04
CA ALA A 129 -6.24 1.37 18.39
C ALA A 129 -6.66 0.39 17.29
N THR A 130 -5.98 0.39 16.13
CA THR A 130 -6.29 -0.53 15.04
C THR A 130 -5.90 -1.95 15.41
N ASP A 131 -6.86 -2.86 15.26
CA ASP A 131 -6.63 -4.29 15.33
C ASP A 131 -5.86 -4.76 14.09
N ILE A 132 -4.59 -5.11 14.28
CA ILE A 132 -3.70 -5.55 13.20
C ILE A 132 -4.15 -6.89 12.62
N ASP A 133 -4.72 -7.78 13.43
CA ASP A 133 -5.18 -9.10 12.97
C ASP A 133 -6.33 -8.99 11.97
N ILE A 134 -7.20 -7.99 12.14
CA ILE A 134 -8.24 -7.66 11.16
C ILE A 134 -7.63 -7.26 9.82
N VAL A 135 -6.56 -6.46 9.84
CA VAL A 135 -5.88 -6.00 8.62
C VAL A 135 -5.12 -7.14 7.94
N VAL A 136 -4.43 -7.99 8.71
CA VAL A 136 -3.81 -9.23 8.23
C VAL A 136 -4.86 -10.13 7.58
N THR A 137 -6.01 -10.30 8.21
CA THR A 137 -7.14 -11.08 7.65
C THR A 137 -7.62 -10.51 6.31
N ALA A 138 -7.79 -9.19 6.19
CA ALA A 138 -8.12 -8.53 4.92
C ALA A 138 -7.06 -8.80 3.85
N LEU A 139 -5.78 -8.64 4.18
CA LEU A 139 -4.66 -8.83 3.25
C LEU A 139 -4.58 -10.27 2.74
N ARG A 140 -4.77 -11.27 3.61
CA ARG A 140 -4.80 -12.70 3.23
C ARG A 140 -5.95 -13.05 2.25
N ARG A 141 -7.03 -12.25 2.26
CA ARG A 141 -8.16 -12.39 1.31
C ARG A 141 -7.86 -11.81 -0.08
N THR A 142 -6.76 -11.07 -0.25
CA THR A 142 -6.35 -10.49 -1.55
C THR A 142 -5.30 -11.36 -2.25
N GLU A 143 -5.11 -11.17 -3.55
CA GLU A 143 -4.07 -11.84 -4.34
C GLU A 143 -2.70 -11.17 -4.20
N TRP A 144 -2.69 -9.86 -3.91
CA TRP A 144 -1.47 -9.05 -3.84
C TRP A 144 -0.95 -8.85 -2.41
N GLY A 145 -1.79 -9.02 -1.39
CA GLY A 145 -1.47 -8.70 0.01
C GLY A 145 -0.95 -9.86 0.84
N ARG A 146 -0.85 -11.08 0.30
CA ARG A 146 -0.44 -12.26 1.09
C ARG A 146 0.97 -12.14 1.68
N GLY A 147 1.96 -11.79 0.86
CA GLY A 147 3.33 -11.59 1.34
C GLY A 147 3.41 -10.47 2.37
N LEU A 148 2.66 -9.38 2.14
CA LEU A 148 2.58 -8.26 3.07
C LEU A 148 1.96 -8.67 4.42
N ALA A 149 0.98 -9.57 4.44
CA ALA A 149 0.40 -10.10 5.66
C ALA A 149 1.44 -10.89 6.47
N ASP A 150 2.23 -11.73 5.79
CA ASP A 150 3.28 -12.52 6.43
C ASP A 150 4.40 -11.60 6.96
N ASP A 151 4.77 -10.54 6.23
CA ASP A 151 5.77 -9.55 6.67
C ASP A 151 5.35 -8.81 7.95
N ILE A 152 4.06 -8.47 8.09
CA ILE A 152 3.52 -7.80 9.28
C ILE A 152 3.61 -8.71 10.50
N GLU A 153 3.24 -9.98 10.36
CA GLU A 153 3.31 -10.98 11.43
C GLU A 153 4.76 -11.20 11.89
N ILE A 154 5.72 -11.25 10.95
CA ILE A 154 7.16 -11.40 11.25
C ILE A 154 7.71 -10.16 11.97
N THR A 155 7.28 -8.97 11.57
CA THR A 155 7.72 -7.70 12.17
C THR A 155 7.15 -7.51 13.58
N GLY A 156 6.21 -8.37 14.01
CA GLY A 156 5.77 -8.49 15.40
C GLY A 156 4.61 -7.57 15.77
N GLY A 157 3.91 -6.95 14.82
CA GLY A 157 2.76 -6.09 15.08
C GLY A 157 2.99 -4.92 16.04
N ASP A 158 4.23 -4.67 16.47
CA ASP A 158 4.58 -3.62 17.42
C ASP A 158 4.90 -2.36 16.58
N PRO A 159 4.05 -1.31 16.66
CA PRO A 159 4.14 -0.14 15.77
C PRO A 159 5.36 0.75 16.05
#